data_AF-A0A2A2VER9-F1
#
_entry.id   AF-A0A2A2VER9-F1
#
_cell.length_a   1.000
_cell.length_b   1.000
_cell.length_c   1.000
_cell.angle_alpha   90.00
_cell.angle_beta   90.00
_cell.angle_gamma   90.00
#
_symmetry.space_group_name_H-M   'P 1'
#
loop_
_entity.id
_entity.type
_entity.pdbx_description
1 polymer ?
#
loop_
_entity_poly.entity_id
_entity_poly.type
_entity_poly.pdbx_seq_one_letter_code
_entity_poly.pdbx_strand_id
1 'polypeptide(L)'
;MNKTNAARALKAQQTHCKQGHPFSGDNLLMERDSKTGAPRRTCRACRRASYEKANYNYTAEQVETATDCIMNKGMTIAEVTTRRGERSRIIKFEALAFALSKDPALNERLRHLSSLNTAAKHLSRHGTWKSKASGYMSGSEVAAVITAHPEWTARRVAEETGRDLSYVHSLAWTKGLKTAPMRASRPKLITPPRIVSRGPTLTGVIAAQPHEVYTTIDQIVPRRIDFDRRKDIVGAMILAVLEGELSLADAKAAYPRFLTASYREFSFKTFGDIRTPLSLDAPAYLDGTTLRGETVSESLWDRI
;
A
#
# COMPACT_ATOMS: atom_id res chain seq x y z
N MET A 1 8.66 13.92 -22.58
CA MET A 1 7.78 14.06 -21.39
C MET A 1 7.13 12.71 -21.05
N ASN A 2 7.19 12.26 -19.80
CA ASN A 2 6.46 11.06 -19.35
C ASN A 2 4.95 11.29 -19.51
N LYS A 3 4.23 10.38 -20.19
CA LYS A 3 2.79 10.49 -20.47
C LYS A 3 1.96 10.75 -19.20
N THR A 4 2.41 10.25 -18.05
CA THR A 4 1.78 10.45 -16.75
C THR A 4 1.85 11.91 -16.26
N ASN A 5 2.97 12.60 -16.49
CA ASN A 5 3.15 13.99 -16.11
C ASN A 5 2.33 14.93 -17.01
N ALA A 6 2.26 14.64 -18.31
CA ALA A 6 1.41 15.39 -19.24
C ALA A 6 -0.07 15.30 -18.85
N ALA A 7 -0.57 14.09 -18.53
CA ALA A 7 -1.94 13.91 -18.08
C ALA A 7 -2.25 14.63 -16.74
N ARG A 8 -1.26 14.72 -15.83
CA ARG A 8 -1.39 15.50 -14.59
C ARG A 8 -1.43 17.00 -14.86
N ALA A 9 -0.56 17.51 -15.73
CA ALA A 9 -0.54 18.91 -16.12
C ALA A 9 -1.88 19.34 -16.74
N LEU A 10 -2.43 18.52 -17.66
CA LEU A 10 -3.75 18.78 -18.25
C LEU A 10 -4.87 18.79 -17.20
N LYS A 11 -4.86 17.89 -16.22
CA LYS A 11 -5.84 17.89 -15.11
C LYS A 11 -5.66 19.09 -14.17
N ALA A 12 -4.45 19.59 -14.00
CA ALA A 12 -4.19 20.80 -13.22
C ALA A 12 -4.79 22.04 -13.91
N GLN A 13 -4.75 22.10 -15.24
CA GLN A 13 -5.33 23.18 -16.05
C GLN A 13 -6.87 23.16 -16.13
N GLN A 14 -7.53 22.07 -15.72
CA GLN A 14 -9.00 22.01 -15.73
C GLN A 14 -9.60 23.04 -14.78
N THR A 15 -10.41 23.96 -15.31
CA THR A 15 -11.11 24.97 -14.50
C THR A 15 -12.47 24.48 -14.00
N HIS A 16 -13.04 23.46 -14.64
CA HIS A 16 -14.36 22.91 -14.31
C HIS A 16 -14.31 21.38 -14.21
N CYS A 17 -15.22 20.81 -13.44
CA CYS A 17 -15.42 19.37 -13.38
C CYS A 17 -16.23 18.87 -14.60
N LYS A 18 -16.39 17.55 -14.73
CA LYS A 18 -17.16 16.93 -15.82
C LYS A 18 -18.64 17.33 -15.87
N GLN A 19 -19.18 17.89 -14.79
CA GLN A 19 -20.57 18.36 -14.70
C GLN A 19 -20.67 19.90 -14.81
N GLY A 20 -19.58 20.58 -15.20
CA GLY A 20 -19.56 22.03 -15.39
C GLY A 20 -19.39 22.87 -14.12
N HIS A 21 -19.22 22.26 -12.93
CA HIS A 21 -18.98 23.05 -11.71
C HIS A 21 -17.52 23.57 -11.66
N PRO A 22 -17.29 24.83 -11.23
CA PRO A 22 -15.96 25.40 -11.18
C PRO A 22 -15.10 24.73 -10.10
N PHE A 23 -13.82 24.48 -10.41
CA PHE A 23 -12.82 24.02 -9.45
C PHE A 23 -12.08 25.19 -8.80
N SER A 24 -12.84 26.09 -8.19
CA SER A 24 -12.35 27.25 -7.45
C SER A 24 -13.10 27.39 -6.11
N GLY A 25 -12.52 28.16 -5.19
CA GLY A 25 -13.11 28.46 -3.87
C GLY A 25 -13.55 27.22 -3.10
N ASP A 26 -14.74 27.29 -2.51
CA ASP A 26 -15.31 26.23 -1.67
C ASP A 26 -15.62 24.93 -2.42
N ASN A 27 -15.73 24.98 -3.75
CA ASN A 27 -16.09 23.80 -4.53
C ASN A 27 -14.91 22.87 -4.84
N LEU A 28 -13.67 23.35 -4.64
CA LEU A 28 -12.47 22.55 -4.79
C LEU A 28 -12.12 21.84 -3.48
N LEU A 29 -11.99 20.51 -3.55
CA LEU A 29 -11.41 19.70 -2.49
C LEU A 29 -10.15 19.01 -3.00
N MET A 30 -9.04 19.15 -2.29
CA MET A 30 -7.78 18.46 -2.57
C MET A 30 -7.69 17.21 -1.71
N GLU A 31 -7.78 16.04 -2.33
CA GLU A 31 -7.62 14.75 -1.65
C GLU A 31 -6.32 14.08 -2.10
N ARG A 32 -5.74 13.21 -1.28
CA ARG A 32 -4.65 12.34 -1.72
C ARG A 32 -5.20 10.99 -2.12
N ASP A 33 -4.80 10.51 -3.29
CA ASP A 33 -5.15 9.16 -3.74
C ASP A 33 -4.48 8.13 -2.82
N SER A 34 -5.26 7.18 -2.29
CA SER A 34 -4.77 6.22 -1.30
C SER A 34 -3.76 5.21 -1.86
N LYS A 35 -3.73 4.98 -3.18
CA LYS A 35 -2.79 4.06 -3.83
C LYS A 35 -1.52 4.76 -4.26
N THR A 36 -1.64 5.98 -4.79
CA THR A 36 -0.52 6.69 -5.42
C THR A 36 0.04 7.84 -4.58
N GLY A 37 -0.67 8.27 -3.53
CA GLY A 37 -0.33 9.45 -2.72
C GLY A 37 -0.48 10.78 -3.45
N ALA A 38 -0.82 10.76 -4.74
CA ALA A 38 -0.88 11.94 -5.58
C ALA A 38 -2.09 12.81 -5.23
N PRO A 39 -1.94 14.15 -5.31
CA PRO A 39 -3.08 15.04 -5.11
C PRO A 39 -4.11 14.86 -6.23
N ARG A 40 -5.37 14.79 -5.85
CA ARG A 40 -6.54 14.67 -6.72
C ARG A 40 -7.53 15.78 -6.36
N ARG A 41 -7.99 16.50 -7.40
CA ARG A 41 -9.04 17.50 -7.29
C ARG A 41 -10.41 16.81 -7.33
N THR A 42 -11.20 17.01 -6.29
CA THR A 42 -12.57 16.49 -6.16
C THR A 42 -13.53 17.67 -6.08
N CYS A 43 -14.59 17.64 -6.89
CA CYS A 43 -15.61 18.67 -6.92
C CYS A 43 -16.60 18.43 -5.79
N ARG A 44 -16.76 19.39 -4.86
CA ARG A 44 -17.66 19.23 -3.71
C ARG A 44 -19.13 19.13 -4.12
N ALA A 45 -19.56 19.87 -5.14
CA ALA A 45 -20.92 19.79 -5.68
C ALA A 45 -21.21 18.40 -6.27
N CYS A 46 -20.32 17.87 -7.10
CA CYS A 46 -20.47 16.51 -7.62
C CYS A 46 -20.44 15.46 -6.51
N ARG A 47 -19.63 15.67 -5.46
CA ARG A 47 -19.58 14.78 -4.30
C ARG A 47 -20.90 14.80 -3.52
N ARG A 48 -21.48 15.98 -3.28
CA ARG A 48 -22.82 16.15 -2.67
C ARG A 48 -23.91 15.47 -3.50
N ALA A 49 -23.96 15.75 -4.79
CA ALA A 49 -24.91 15.11 -5.70
C ALA A 49 -24.72 13.58 -5.75
N SER A 50 -23.47 13.10 -5.68
CA SER A 50 -23.21 11.67 -5.57
C SER A 50 -23.72 11.08 -4.25
N TYR A 51 -23.70 11.84 -3.16
CA TYR A 51 -24.26 11.41 -1.87
C TYR A 51 -25.77 11.34 -1.90
N GLU A 52 -26.43 12.31 -2.53
CA GLU A 52 -27.87 12.29 -2.78
C GLU A 52 -28.27 11.11 -3.66
N LYS A 53 -27.53 10.85 -4.75
CA LYS A 53 -27.79 9.74 -5.68
C LYS A 53 -27.45 8.36 -5.13
N ALA A 54 -26.46 8.26 -4.25
CA ALA A 54 -26.00 6.97 -3.73
C ALA A 54 -27.08 6.24 -2.92
N ASN A 55 -28.21 6.90 -2.65
CA ASN A 55 -29.36 6.40 -1.90
C ASN A 55 -28.86 5.53 -0.75
N TYR A 56 -28.00 6.13 0.10
CA TYR A 56 -27.39 5.38 1.18
C TYR A 56 -28.53 4.87 2.05
N ASN A 57 -28.78 3.56 1.97
CA ASN A 57 -29.71 2.89 2.85
C ASN A 57 -29.11 2.94 4.25
N TYR A 58 -29.49 3.94 5.02
CA TYR A 58 -29.31 4.01 6.46
C TYR A 58 -30.68 4.09 7.13
N THR A 59 -30.82 3.44 8.27
CA THR A 59 -32.04 3.55 9.09
C THR A 59 -31.91 4.73 10.06
N ALA A 60 -33.04 5.30 10.48
CA ALA A 60 -33.03 6.32 11.53
C ALA A 60 -32.36 5.79 12.81
N GLU A 61 -32.64 4.53 13.15
CA GLU A 61 -32.01 3.80 14.27
C GLU A 61 -30.48 3.77 14.20
N GLN A 62 -29.89 3.64 13.01
CA GLN A 62 -28.43 3.68 12.86
C GLN A 62 -27.85 5.06 13.17
N VAL A 63 -28.55 6.13 12.81
CA VAL A 63 -28.14 7.51 13.11
C VAL A 63 -28.27 7.79 14.60
N GLU A 64 -29.37 7.35 15.22
CA GLU A 64 -29.60 7.47 16.66
C GLU A 64 -28.55 6.67 17.46
N THR A 65 -28.31 5.41 17.08
CA THR A 65 -27.28 4.56 17.72
C THR A 65 -25.89 5.18 17.58
N ALA A 66 -25.55 5.70 16.39
CA ALA A 66 -24.29 6.40 16.16
C ALA A 66 -24.15 7.64 17.06
N THR A 67 -25.22 8.42 17.19
CA THR A 67 -25.28 9.64 18.00
C THR A 67 -25.14 9.31 19.49
N ASP A 68 -25.88 8.32 19.98
CA ASP A 68 -25.79 7.81 21.36
C ASP A 68 -24.37 7.33 21.69
N CYS A 69 -23.75 6.55 20.80
CA CYS A 69 -22.39 6.09 20.97
C CYS A 69 -21.37 7.24 21.10
N ILE A 70 -21.56 8.34 20.36
CA ILE A 70 -20.66 9.51 20.44
C ILE A 70 -20.93 10.34 21.70
N MET A 71 -22.20 10.61 22.00
CA MET A 71 -22.60 11.48 23.11
C MET A 71 -22.42 10.82 24.48
N ASN A 72 -22.86 9.57 24.62
CA ASN A 72 -22.96 8.92 25.93
C ASN A 72 -21.83 7.91 26.18
N LYS A 73 -21.35 7.21 25.14
CA LYS A 73 -20.33 6.16 25.28
C LYS A 73 -18.89 6.62 25.02
N GLY A 74 -18.69 7.91 24.72
CA GLY A 74 -17.36 8.48 24.47
C GLY A 74 -16.67 7.92 23.21
N MET A 75 -17.43 7.43 22.23
CA MET A 75 -16.87 6.96 20.95
C MET A 75 -16.54 8.15 20.04
N THR A 76 -15.56 7.97 19.16
CA THR A 76 -15.26 8.95 18.11
C THR A 76 -16.07 8.66 16.84
N ILE A 77 -16.28 9.68 16.00
CA ILE A 77 -16.93 9.50 14.68
C ILE A 77 -16.21 8.41 13.87
N ALA A 78 -14.88 8.34 13.95
CA ALA A 78 -14.09 7.33 13.24
C ALA A 78 -14.42 5.90 13.73
N GLU A 79 -14.57 5.69 15.05
CA GLU A 79 -14.87 4.36 15.59
C GLU A 79 -16.28 3.87 15.25
N VAL A 80 -17.24 4.80 15.15
CA VAL A 80 -18.62 4.47 14.77
C VAL A 80 -18.72 4.16 13.27
N THR A 81 -17.89 4.80 12.44
CA THR A 81 -18.00 4.75 10.98
C THR A 81 -17.04 3.79 10.28
N THR A 82 -15.92 3.43 10.92
CA THR A 82 -14.91 2.52 10.36
C THR A 82 -14.99 1.14 10.99
N ARG A 83 -14.67 0.10 10.21
CA ARG A 83 -14.54 -1.27 10.73
C ARG A 83 -13.19 -1.37 11.45
N ARG A 84 -13.19 -1.76 12.73
CA ARG A 84 -11.96 -1.93 13.51
C ARG A 84 -11.96 -3.27 14.24
N GLY A 85 -11.13 -4.20 13.77
CA GLY A 85 -11.07 -5.57 14.29
C GLY A 85 -12.38 -6.31 14.07
N GLU A 86 -12.90 -6.90 15.16
CA GLU A 86 -14.14 -7.69 15.16
C GLU A 86 -15.41 -6.83 15.18
N ARG A 87 -15.31 -5.55 15.54
CA ARG A 87 -16.47 -4.65 15.58
C ARG A 87 -16.90 -4.27 14.17
N SER A 88 -18.16 -4.55 13.84
CA SER A 88 -18.81 -4.00 12.65
C SER A 88 -18.96 -2.48 12.79
N ARG A 89 -18.90 -1.77 11.66
CA ARG A 89 -19.28 -0.34 11.63
C ARG A 89 -20.79 -0.23 11.88
N ILE A 90 -21.21 0.79 12.63
CA ILE A 90 -22.63 1.04 12.91
C ILE A 90 -23.31 1.65 11.69
N ILE A 91 -22.65 2.65 11.09
CA ILE A 91 -23.14 3.38 9.92
C ILE A 91 -21.95 3.74 9.02
N LYS A 92 -22.16 3.87 7.71
CA LYS A 92 -21.11 4.37 6.80
C LYS A 92 -20.83 5.85 7.10
N PHE A 93 -19.58 6.28 6.95
CA PHE A 93 -19.20 7.68 7.17
C PHE A 93 -20.02 8.64 6.31
N GLU A 94 -20.21 8.30 5.03
CA GLU A 94 -20.97 9.11 4.08
C GLU A 94 -22.45 9.23 4.46
N ALA A 95 -23.03 8.12 4.95
CA ALA A 95 -24.42 8.10 5.40
C ALA A 95 -24.62 8.97 6.65
N LEU A 96 -23.72 8.86 7.63
CA LEU A 96 -23.75 9.71 8.82
C LEU A 96 -23.53 11.18 8.46
N ALA A 97 -22.55 11.48 7.59
CA ALA A 97 -22.29 12.86 7.16
C ALA A 97 -23.49 13.47 6.44
N PHE A 98 -24.19 12.69 5.61
CA PHE A 98 -25.42 13.13 4.96
C PHE A 98 -26.56 13.34 5.97
N ALA A 99 -26.77 12.42 6.92
CA ALA A 99 -27.77 12.59 7.97
C ALA A 99 -27.52 13.86 8.79
N LEU A 100 -26.26 14.10 9.19
CA LEU A 100 -25.84 15.28 9.95
C LEU A 100 -25.88 16.58 9.13
N SER A 101 -25.89 16.51 7.80
CA SER A 101 -26.06 17.72 6.98
C SER A 101 -27.48 18.29 7.05
N LYS A 102 -28.46 17.49 7.49
CA LYS A 102 -29.85 17.93 7.69
C LYS A 102 -30.04 18.70 9.00
N ASP A 103 -29.16 18.49 9.99
CA ASP A 103 -29.16 19.18 11.27
C ASP A 103 -27.74 19.71 11.59
N PRO A 104 -27.43 20.95 11.16
CA PRO A 104 -26.11 21.55 11.36
C PRO A 104 -25.73 21.69 12.84
N ALA A 105 -26.69 21.94 13.73
CA ALA A 105 -26.44 22.09 15.16
C ALA A 105 -25.99 20.77 15.80
N LEU A 106 -26.67 19.67 15.46
CA LEU A 106 -26.26 18.33 15.88
C LEU A 106 -24.88 17.96 15.33
N ASN A 107 -24.59 18.27 14.07
CA ASN A 107 -23.30 18.01 13.44
C ASN A 107 -22.14 18.71 14.17
N GLU A 108 -22.30 20.00 14.47
CA GLU A 108 -21.29 20.78 15.19
C GLU A 108 -21.04 20.20 16.59
N ARG A 109 -22.12 19.88 17.32
CA ARG A 109 -22.04 19.25 18.65
C ARG A 109 -21.31 17.91 18.60
N LEU A 110 -21.66 17.03 17.65
CA LEU A 110 -21.02 15.72 17.52
C LEU A 110 -19.54 15.82 17.11
N ARG A 111 -19.17 16.77 16.25
CA ARG A 111 -17.78 17.02 15.88
C ARG A 111 -16.96 17.50 17.08
N HIS A 112 -17.51 18.43 17.86
CA HIS A 112 -16.89 18.90 19.08
C HIS A 112 -16.68 17.75 20.08
N LEU A 113 -17.72 16.98 20.39
CA LEU A 113 -17.63 15.81 21.28
C LEU A 113 -16.65 14.75 20.76
N SER A 114 -16.66 14.46 19.46
CA SER A 114 -15.69 13.53 18.86
C SER A 114 -14.26 14.01 19.00
N SER A 115 -14.01 15.33 18.94
CA SER A 115 -12.67 15.90 19.16
C SER A 115 -12.22 15.74 20.61
N LEU A 116 -13.12 15.99 21.57
CA LEU A 116 -12.89 15.78 23.01
C LEU A 116 -12.63 14.30 23.32
N ASN A 117 -13.44 13.40 22.77
CA ASN A 117 -13.27 11.95 22.92
C ASN A 117 -11.92 11.49 22.34
N THR A 118 -11.49 12.07 21.22
CA THR A 118 -10.18 11.80 20.62
C THR A 118 -9.06 12.25 21.57
N ALA A 119 -9.13 13.48 22.09
CA ALA A 119 -8.16 14.00 23.05
C ALA A 119 -8.10 13.16 24.34
N ALA A 120 -9.26 12.81 24.92
CA ALA A 120 -9.35 11.95 26.11
C ALA A 120 -8.73 10.57 25.88
N LYS A 121 -8.92 9.97 24.71
CA LYS A 121 -8.28 8.71 24.33
C LYS A 121 -6.78 8.84 24.12
N HIS A 122 -6.32 9.95 23.55
CA HIS A 122 -4.89 10.23 23.49
C HIS A 122 -4.30 10.35 24.89
N LEU A 123 -4.96 11.10 25.79
CA LEU A 123 -4.54 11.24 27.18
C LEU A 123 -4.54 9.91 27.93
N SER A 124 -5.56 9.05 27.76
CA SER A 124 -5.58 7.74 28.42
C SER A 124 -4.50 6.81 27.88
N ARG A 125 -4.20 6.86 26.58
CA ARG A 125 -3.05 6.15 25.98
C ARG A 125 -1.71 6.69 26.50
N HIS A 126 -1.58 8.00 26.68
CA HIS A 126 -0.38 8.60 27.26
C HIS A 126 -0.27 8.33 28.78
N GLY A 127 -1.38 8.27 29.50
CA GLY A 127 -1.42 7.97 30.94
C GLY A 127 -1.07 6.52 31.22
N THR A 128 -1.63 5.58 30.45
CA THR A 128 -1.22 4.16 30.49
C THR A 128 0.22 3.95 30.06
N TRP A 129 0.75 4.81 29.19
CA TRP A 129 2.17 4.80 28.84
C TRP A 129 3.05 5.35 29.97
N LYS A 130 2.64 6.45 30.63
CA LYS A 130 3.36 7.05 31.76
C LYS A 130 3.33 6.17 33.02
N SER A 131 2.23 5.49 33.32
CA SER A 131 2.15 4.60 34.49
C SER A 131 3.07 3.38 34.32
N LYS A 132 3.15 2.81 33.12
CA LYS A 132 4.15 1.78 32.79
C LYS A 132 5.59 2.34 32.81
N ALA A 133 5.77 3.62 32.45
CA ALA A 133 7.08 4.28 32.45
C ALA A 133 7.70 4.48 33.84
N SER A 134 6.91 4.47 34.92
CA SER A 134 7.43 4.66 36.28
C SER A 134 8.37 3.54 36.76
N GLY A 135 8.47 2.42 36.02
CA GLY A 135 9.44 1.35 36.24
C GLY A 135 10.43 1.11 35.09
N TYR A 136 10.42 1.94 34.04
CA TYR A 136 11.32 1.74 32.90
C TYR A 136 12.58 2.59 32.98
N MET A 137 13.72 1.96 32.73
CA MET A 137 15.01 2.62 32.54
C MET A 137 14.87 3.81 31.57
N SER A 138 15.43 4.96 31.94
CA SER A 138 15.57 6.15 31.11
C SER A 138 16.30 5.82 29.80
N GLY A 139 16.15 6.69 28.78
CA GLY A 139 16.83 6.48 27.50
C GLY A 139 18.35 6.39 27.63
N SER A 140 18.95 7.10 28.59
CA SER A 140 20.38 6.99 28.92
C SER A 140 20.75 5.65 29.54
N GLU A 141 19.92 5.12 30.43
CA GLU A 141 20.13 3.80 31.05
C GLU A 141 19.99 2.67 30.02
N VAL A 142 19.01 2.76 29.12
CA VAL A 142 18.86 1.80 28.00
C VAL A 142 20.07 1.87 27.07
N ALA A 143 20.58 3.07 26.76
CA ALA A 143 21.78 3.24 25.96
C ALA A 143 23.03 2.66 26.65
N ALA A 144 23.14 2.80 27.97
CA ALA A 144 24.21 2.18 28.74
C ALA A 144 24.15 0.64 28.66
N VAL A 145 22.96 0.04 28.75
CA VAL A 145 22.76 -1.41 28.59
C VAL A 145 23.17 -1.88 27.18
N ILE A 146 22.79 -1.16 26.12
CA ILE A 146 23.19 -1.49 24.74
C ILE A 146 24.72 -1.42 24.59
N THR A 147 25.36 -0.42 25.22
CA THR A 147 26.81 -0.23 25.15
C THR A 147 27.57 -1.29 25.94
N ALA A 148 27.04 -1.70 27.10
CA ALA A 148 27.61 -2.75 27.93
C ALA A 148 27.47 -4.16 27.29
N HIS A 149 26.44 -4.37 26.46
CA HIS A 149 26.12 -5.66 25.84
C HIS A 149 25.93 -5.56 24.32
N PRO A 150 26.99 -5.27 23.54
CA PRO A 150 26.90 -5.14 22.07
C PRO A 150 26.48 -6.45 21.37
N GLU A 151 26.63 -7.60 22.02
CA GLU A 151 26.21 -8.91 21.56
C GLU A 151 24.71 -9.18 21.72
N TRP A 152 23.99 -8.33 22.47
CA TRP A 152 22.56 -8.48 22.66
C TRP A 152 21.77 -8.00 21.44
N THR A 153 20.73 -8.75 21.12
CA THR A 153 19.74 -8.30 20.13
C THR A 153 18.84 -7.22 20.74
N ALA A 154 18.31 -6.33 19.90
CA ALA A 154 17.37 -5.29 20.35
C ALA A 154 16.16 -5.86 21.13
N ARG A 155 15.75 -7.10 20.83
CA ARG A 155 14.70 -7.83 21.55
C ARG A 155 15.10 -8.16 22.98
N ARG A 156 16.32 -8.67 23.18
CA ARG A 156 16.81 -8.99 24.53
C ARG A 156 16.93 -7.73 25.38
N VAL A 157 17.45 -6.65 24.79
CA VAL A 157 17.52 -5.35 25.47
C VAL A 157 16.12 -4.84 25.83
N ALA A 158 15.13 -4.99 24.95
CA ALA A 158 13.74 -4.62 25.23
C ALA A 158 13.13 -5.42 26.40
N GLU A 159 13.37 -6.74 26.43
CA GLU A 159 12.92 -7.62 27.53
C GLU A 159 13.57 -7.22 28.87
N GLU A 160 14.89 -7.01 28.89
CA GLU A 160 15.63 -6.69 30.11
C GLU A 160 15.30 -5.30 30.66
N THR A 161 15.13 -4.32 29.77
CA THR A 161 14.81 -2.93 30.15
C THR A 161 13.31 -2.68 30.33
N GLY A 162 12.47 -3.67 30.01
CA GLY A 162 11.01 -3.56 29.94
C GLY A 162 10.49 -2.62 28.85
N ARG A 163 11.35 -2.09 27.96
CA ARG A 163 10.97 -1.14 26.90
C ARG A 163 10.38 -1.84 25.68
N ASP A 164 9.63 -1.10 24.87
CA ASP A 164 9.15 -1.60 23.58
C ASP A 164 10.31 -1.82 22.59
N LEU A 165 10.25 -2.90 21.81
CA LEU A 165 11.26 -3.23 20.80
C LEU A 165 11.48 -2.10 19.79
N SER A 166 10.41 -1.40 19.40
CA SER A 166 10.48 -0.28 18.45
C SER A 166 11.24 0.91 19.05
N TYR A 167 11.09 1.14 20.36
CA TYR A 167 11.82 2.19 21.07
C TYR A 167 13.32 1.89 21.12
N VAL A 168 13.70 0.66 21.45
CA VAL A 168 15.11 0.23 21.48
C VAL A 168 15.75 0.37 20.10
N HIS A 169 15.05 -0.05 19.03
CA HIS A 169 15.54 0.14 17.65
C HIS A 169 15.73 1.61 17.28
N SER A 170 14.74 2.46 17.59
CA SER A 170 14.82 3.89 17.30
C SER A 170 15.95 4.57 18.07
N LEU A 171 16.15 4.21 19.34
CA LEU A 171 17.22 4.74 20.17
C LEU A 171 18.59 4.29 19.66
N ALA A 172 18.75 3.01 19.35
CA ALA A 172 19.99 2.47 18.80
C ALA A 172 20.37 3.16 17.47
N TRP A 173 19.40 3.33 16.57
CA TRP A 173 19.61 4.06 15.31
C TRP A 173 20.00 5.51 15.54
N THR A 174 19.25 6.24 16.36
CA THR A 174 19.47 7.68 16.62
C THR A 174 20.82 7.95 17.30
N LYS A 175 21.29 7.02 18.14
CA LYS A 175 22.56 7.13 18.86
C LYS A 175 23.73 6.41 18.18
N GLY A 176 23.51 5.81 17.00
CA GLY A 176 24.55 5.04 16.30
C GLY A 176 25.04 3.81 17.06
N LEU A 177 24.24 3.26 17.98
CA LEU A 177 24.59 2.09 18.77
C LEU A 177 24.34 0.82 17.96
N LYS A 178 25.28 -0.12 18.03
CA LYS A 178 25.15 -1.43 17.37
C LYS A 178 24.50 -2.40 18.35
N THR A 179 23.27 -2.82 18.05
CA THR A 179 22.71 -4.05 18.63
C THR A 179 23.08 -5.21 17.71
N ALA A 180 23.33 -6.40 18.27
CA ALA A 180 23.53 -7.58 17.43
C ALA A 180 22.36 -7.73 16.45
N PRO A 181 22.64 -7.98 15.16
CA PRO A 181 21.58 -8.25 14.20
C PRO A 181 20.75 -9.40 14.75
N MET A 182 19.43 -9.35 14.59
CA MET A 182 18.64 -10.56 14.79
C MET A 182 19.28 -11.62 13.88
N ARG A 183 19.98 -12.60 14.46
CA ARG A 183 20.33 -13.82 13.74
C ARG A 183 19.03 -14.25 13.12
N ALA A 184 18.93 -14.20 11.79
CA ALA A 184 17.70 -14.50 11.07
C ALA A 184 17.19 -15.82 11.65
N SER A 185 16.17 -15.72 12.51
CA SER A 185 15.85 -16.77 13.45
C SER A 185 15.24 -17.88 12.63
N ARG A 186 16.08 -18.89 12.36
CA ARG A 186 15.89 -19.99 11.43
C ARG A 186 15.81 -19.49 9.96
N PRO A 187 16.43 -20.20 9.00
CA PRO A 187 15.86 -20.15 7.66
C PRO A 187 14.37 -20.40 7.87
N LYS A 188 13.49 -19.51 7.40
CA LYS A 188 12.11 -19.93 7.22
C LYS A 188 12.26 -21.24 6.47
N LEU A 189 11.90 -22.37 7.11
CA LEU A 189 11.52 -23.55 6.36
C LEU A 189 10.44 -22.96 5.47
N ILE A 190 10.82 -22.65 4.23
CA ILE A 190 9.88 -22.35 3.19
C ILE A 190 9.19 -23.70 3.10
N THR A 191 8.13 -23.88 3.88
CA THR A 191 7.23 -24.99 3.68
C THR A 191 6.87 -24.84 2.22
N PRO A 192 7.33 -25.75 1.34
CA PRO A 192 7.07 -25.60 -0.08
C PRO A 192 5.55 -25.46 -0.15
N PRO A 193 5.04 -24.35 -0.71
CA PRO A 193 3.60 -24.11 -0.71
C PRO A 193 2.96 -25.36 -1.30
N ARG A 194 2.10 -25.99 -0.51
CA ARG A 194 1.38 -27.20 -0.89
C ARG A 194 0.81 -26.92 -2.27
N ILE A 195 1.29 -27.65 -3.29
CA ILE A 195 0.78 -27.53 -4.66
C ILE A 195 -0.66 -28.01 -4.57
N VAL A 196 -1.58 -27.08 -4.38
CA VAL A 196 -3.00 -27.39 -4.46
C VAL A 196 -3.25 -27.61 -5.94
N SER A 197 -3.59 -28.84 -6.33
CA SER A 197 -4.14 -29.16 -7.64
C SER A 197 -5.43 -28.35 -7.81
N ARG A 198 -5.31 -27.15 -8.37
CA ARG A 198 -6.45 -26.29 -8.67
C ARG A 198 -6.79 -26.48 -10.14
N GLY A 199 -8.04 -26.85 -10.40
CA GLY A 199 -8.58 -27.04 -11.74
C GLY A 199 -8.42 -25.79 -12.63
N PRO A 200 -8.57 -25.96 -13.95
CA PRO A 200 -8.35 -24.91 -14.93
C PRO A 200 -9.23 -23.69 -14.63
N THR A 201 -8.61 -22.54 -14.43
CA THR A 201 -9.31 -21.26 -14.22
C THR A 201 -9.53 -20.61 -15.60
N LEU A 202 -10.50 -21.12 -16.36
CA LEU A 202 -10.97 -20.49 -17.59
C LEU A 202 -12.30 -19.79 -17.33
N THR A 203 -12.24 -18.52 -16.93
CA THR A 203 -13.39 -17.62 -16.91
C THR A 203 -13.60 -17.05 -18.31
N GLY A 204 -14.49 -17.66 -19.12
CA GLY A 204 -14.95 -17.08 -20.38
C GLY A 204 -15.53 -18.06 -21.42
N VAL A 205 -16.82 -18.39 -21.27
CA VAL A 205 -17.91 -18.80 -22.21
C VAL A 205 -17.66 -19.65 -23.48
N ILE A 206 -16.47 -19.77 -24.07
CA ILE A 206 -16.17 -20.80 -25.10
C ILE A 206 -14.75 -21.32 -24.84
N ALA A 207 -14.58 -22.06 -23.75
CA ALA A 207 -13.32 -22.76 -23.51
C ALA A 207 -13.32 -24.02 -24.38
N ALA A 208 -12.57 -23.99 -25.49
CA ALA A 208 -12.08 -25.21 -26.09
C ALA A 208 -11.46 -26.09 -24.98
N GLN A 209 -11.59 -27.42 -25.10
CA GLN A 209 -11.01 -28.37 -24.16
C GLN A 209 -9.56 -27.96 -23.87
N PRO A 210 -9.19 -27.69 -22.60
CA PRO A 210 -7.87 -27.17 -22.30
C PRO A 210 -6.83 -28.21 -22.71
N HIS A 211 -5.95 -27.84 -23.65
CA HIS A 211 -4.91 -28.73 -24.12
C HIS A 211 -4.00 -29.15 -22.94
N GLU A 212 -3.69 -30.44 -22.83
CA GLU A 212 -2.96 -31.02 -21.70
C GLU A 212 -1.59 -30.34 -21.49
N VAL A 213 -0.89 -30.08 -22.59
CA VAL A 213 0.40 -29.36 -22.62
C VAL A 213 0.29 -27.96 -21.97
N TYR A 214 -0.73 -27.18 -22.35
CA TYR A 214 -0.92 -25.83 -21.82
C TYR A 214 -1.19 -25.87 -20.30
N THR A 215 -2.10 -26.75 -19.88
CA THR A 215 -2.51 -26.85 -18.47
C THR A 215 -1.34 -27.26 -17.58
N THR A 216 -0.54 -28.22 -18.03
CA THR A 216 0.64 -28.71 -17.31
C THR A 216 1.69 -27.61 -17.16
N ILE A 217 2.00 -26.89 -18.24
CA ILE A 217 3.00 -25.80 -18.21
C ILE A 217 2.51 -24.61 -17.39
N ASP A 218 1.24 -24.22 -17.51
CA ASP A 218 0.65 -23.14 -16.71
C ASP A 218 0.77 -23.42 -15.20
N GLN A 219 0.57 -24.67 -14.78
CA GLN A 219 0.72 -25.08 -13.39
C GLN A 219 2.17 -25.07 -12.90
N ILE A 220 3.14 -25.32 -13.80
CA ILE A 220 4.57 -25.30 -13.48
C ILE A 220 5.05 -23.85 -13.23
N VAL A 221 4.58 -22.87 -14.01
CA VAL A 221 5.06 -21.48 -13.92
C VAL A 221 4.40 -20.71 -12.77
N PRO A 222 5.17 -20.21 -11.78
CA PRO A 222 4.63 -19.52 -10.60
C PRO A 222 3.78 -18.29 -10.92
N ARG A 223 2.56 -18.21 -10.34
CA ARG A 223 1.64 -17.06 -10.48
C ARG A 223 2.10 -15.75 -9.81
N ARG A 224 3.18 -15.77 -9.04
CA ARG A 224 3.76 -14.57 -8.41
C ARG A 224 4.59 -13.73 -9.39
N ILE A 225 4.90 -14.27 -10.56
CA ILE A 225 5.54 -13.53 -11.64
C ILE A 225 4.50 -12.58 -12.23
N ASP A 226 4.96 -11.43 -12.72
CA ASP A 226 4.14 -10.50 -13.48
C ASP A 226 3.36 -11.22 -14.59
N PHE A 227 2.11 -10.82 -14.80
CA PHE A 227 1.17 -11.52 -15.66
C PHE A 227 1.70 -11.67 -17.09
N ASP A 228 2.25 -10.59 -17.65
CA ASP A 228 2.75 -10.58 -19.02
C ASP A 228 3.98 -11.48 -19.15
N ARG A 229 4.93 -11.35 -18.22
CA ARG A 229 6.14 -12.19 -18.20
C ARG A 229 5.81 -13.67 -18.03
N ARG A 230 4.82 -13.99 -17.20
CA ARG A 230 4.36 -15.37 -17.04
C ARG A 230 3.80 -15.93 -18.34
N LYS A 231 3.02 -15.14 -19.08
CA LYS A 231 2.47 -15.53 -20.38
C LYS A 231 3.58 -15.82 -21.39
N ASP A 232 4.62 -14.98 -21.42
CA ASP A 232 5.78 -15.17 -22.31
C ASP A 232 6.53 -16.48 -21.98
N ILE A 233 6.78 -16.74 -20.69
CA ILE A 233 7.45 -17.98 -20.24
C ILE A 233 6.60 -19.22 -20.57
N VAL A 234 5.29 -19.17 -20.31
CA VAL A 234 4.38 -20.28 -20.63
C VAL A 234 4.36 -20.53 -22.14
N GLY A 235 4.28 -19.49 -22.96
CA GLY A 235 4.34 -19.59 -24.42
C GLY A 235 5.63 -20.24 -24.92
N ALA A 236 6.78 -19.77 -24.44
CA ALA A 236 8.09 -20.31 -24.82
C ALA A 236 8.26 -21.79 -24.42
N MET A 237 7.78 -22.16 -23.23
CA MET A 237 7.80 -23.57 -22.79
C MET A 237 6.87 -24.45 -23.64
N ILE A 238 5.70 -23.95 -24.04
CA ILE A 238 4.77 -24.70 -24.90
C ILE A 238 5.40 -24.95 -26.27
N LEU A 239 6.00 -23.93 -26.88
CA LEU A 239 6.68 -24.06 -28.17
C LEU A 239 7.80 -25.11 -28.11
N ALA A 240 8.66 -25.06 -27.08
CA ALA A 240 9.71 -26.06 -26.90
C ALA A 240 9.19 -27.50 -26.74
N VAL A 241 8.00 -27.68 -26.13
CA VAL A 241 7.36 -29.01 -26.06
C VAL A 241 6.83 -29.45 -27.42
N LEU A 242 6.20 -28.54 -28.17
CA LEU A 242 5.67 -28.85 -29.51
C LEU A 242 6.79 -29.13 -30.53
N GLU A 243 7.95 -28.49 -30.37
CA GLU A 243 9.15 -28.69 -31.19
C GLU A 243 9.95 -29.95 -30.78
N GLY A 244 9.59 -30.60 -29.68
CA GLY A 244 10.29 -31.78 -29.16
C GLY A 244 11.60 -31.47 -28.42
N GLU A 245 11.93 -30.18 -28.21
CA GLU A 245 13.10 -29.75 -27.44
C GLU A 245 12.94 -29.95 -25.92
N LEU A 246 11.68 -30.02 -25.45
CA LEU A 246 11.34 -30.17 -24.04
C LEU A 246 10.32 -31.29 -23.84
N SER A 247 10.65 -32.29 -23.03
CA SER A 247 9.67 -33.25 -22.55
C SER A 247 8.79 -32.63 -21.45
N LEU A 248 7.50 -32.97 -21.41
CA LEU A 248 6.59 -32.55 -20.34
C LEU A 248 7.06 -33.00 -18.95
N ALA A 249 7.73 -34.15 -18.86
CA ALA A 249 8.29 -34.66 -17.60
C ALA A 249 9.40 -33.75 -17.04
N ASP A 250 10.20 -33.15 -17.93
CA ASP A 250 11.35 -32.31 -17.59
C ASP A 250 11.00 -30.82 -17.50
N ALA A 251 9.78 -30.42 -17.91
CA ALA A 251 9.35 -29.03 -17.96
C ALA A 251 9.53 -28.29 -16.63
N LYS A 252 9.32 -28.96 -15.49
CA LYS A 252 9.51 -28.37 -14.16
C LYS A 252 10.98 -28.07 -13.85
N ALA A 253 11.90 -28.96 -14.24
CA ALA A 253 13.33 -28.76 -14.07
C ALA A 253 13.89 -27.71 -15.04
N ALA A 254 13.30 -27.61 -16.25
CA ALA A 254 13.71 -26.67 -17.28
C ALA A 254 13.21 -25.23 -17.06
N TYR A 255 12.13 -25.01 -16.29
CA TYR A 255 11.53 -23.69 -16.04
C TYR A 255 12.55 -22.57 -15.69
N PRO A 256 13.55 -22.75 -14.81
CA PRO A 256 14.53 -21.70 -14.50
C PRO A 256 15.30 -21.19 -15.72
N ARG A 257 15.53 -22.04 -16.73
CA ARG A 257 16.17 -21.67 -18.01
C ARG A 257 15.30 -20.68 -18.77
N PHE A 258 14.00 -20.98 -18.93
CA PHE A 258 13.04 -20.10 -19.62
C PHE A 258 12.79 -18.79 -18.85
N LEU A 259 12.78 -18.84 -17.51
CA LEU A 259 12.73 -17.64 -16.68
C LEU A 259 13.94 -16.74 -16.97
N THR A 260 15.15 -17.30 -16.96
CA THR A 260 16.39 -16.56 -17.22
C THR A 260 16.40 -15.99 -18.64
N ALA A 261 15.95 -16.76 -19.63
CA ALA A 261 15.82 -16.31 -21.01
C ALA A 261 14.85 -15.12 -21.14
N SER A 262 13.67 -15.20 -20.50
CA SER A 262 12.68 -14.11 -20.49
C SER A 262 13.23 -12.83 -19.85
N TYR A 263 14.07 -12.93 -18.81
CA TYR A 263 14.75 -11.76 -18.23
C TYR A 263 15.81 -11.15 -19.16
N ARG A 264 16.48 -11.97 -19.98
CA ARG A 264 17.46 -11.48 -20.96
C ARG A 264 16.79 -10.79 -22.15
N GLU A 265 15.74 -11.41 -22.68
CA GLU A 265 15.01 -10.92 -23.86
C GLU A 265 14.28 -9.60 -23.58
N PHE A 266 13.66 -9.48 -22.39
CA PHE A 266 12.94 -8.28 -21.97
C PHE A 266 13.71 -7.44 -20.95
N SER A 267 15.03 -7.31 -21.14
CA SER A 267 15.87 -6.46 -20.28
C SER A 267 15.34 -5.02 -20.18
N PHE A 268 14.77 -4.51 -21.27
CA PHE A 268 14.15 -3.18 -21.41
C PHE A 268 12.84 -2.96 -20.65
N LYS A 269 12.06 -4.00 -20.30
CA LYS A 269 10.88 -3.81 -19.42
C LYS A 269 11.28 -3.49 -17.97
N THR A 270 12.52 -3.77 -17.59
CA THR A 270 13.13 -3.38 -16.31
C THR A 270 13.73 -1.98 -16.35
N PHE A 271 13.96 -1.42 -17.54
CA PHE A 271 14.60 -0.14 -17.74
C PHE A 271 13.55 0.98 -17.81
N GLY A 272 13.18 1.53 -16.65
CA GLY A 272 12.22 2.64 -16.56
C GLY A 272 11.45 2.76 -15.25
N ASP A 273 11.56 1.78 -14.34
CA ASP A 273 11.03 1.89 -12.97
C ASP A 273 12.10 2.46 -12.01
N ILE A 274 11.66 3.08 -10.92
CA ILE A 274 12.50 3.73 -9.90
C ILE A 274 13.50 2.77 -9.24
N ARG A 275 13.31 1.47 -9.41
CA ARG A 275 14.12 0.40 -8.81
C ARG A 275 15.26 -0.08 -9.71
N THR A 276 15.25 0.27 -10.99
CA THR A 276 16.27 -0.10 -11.98
C THR A 276 16.45 1.06 -12.96
N PRO A 277 17.12 2.14 -12.52
CA PRO A 277 17.34 3.31 -13.35
C PRO A 277 18.14 2.92 -14.61
N LEU A 278 17.75 3.48 -15.74
CA LEU A 278 18.56 3.45 -16.95
C LEU A 278 19.87 4.20 -16.70
N SER A 279 20.98 3.67 -17.21
CA SER A 279 22.26 4.38 -17.15
C SER A 279 22.14 5.76 -17.80
N LEU A 280 22.85 6.75 -17.25
CA LEU A 280 22.97 8.08 -17.85
C LEU A 280 23.72 8.04 -19.19
N ASP A 281 24.53 7.00 -19.40
CA ASP A 281 25.29 6.75 -20.62
C ASP A 281 24.47 6.05 -21.72
N ALA A 282 23.19 5.74 -21.47
CA ALA A 282 22.33 5.19 -22.50
C ALA A 282 21.83 6.30 -23.45
N PRO A 283 21.62 6.02 -24.74
CA PRO A 283 20.99 6.95 -25.67
C PRO A 283 19.65 7.46 -25.14
N ALA A 284 19.40 8.77 -25.27
CA ALA A 284 18.15 9.42 -24.90
C ALA A 284 17.00 9.03 -25.84
N TYR A 285 17.32 8.76 -27.11
CA TYR A 285 16.38 8.38 -28.16
C TYR A 285 16.91 7.13 -28.89
N LEU A 286 16.01 6.31 -29.45
CA LEU A 286 16.39 5.08 -30.17
C LEU A 286 17.29 5.37 -31.39
N ASP A 287 17.12 6.54 -32.00
CA ASP A 287 17.78 6.92 -33.25
C ASP A 287 18.79 8.07 -33.04
N GLY A 288 19.08 8.44 -31.79
CA GLY A 288 19.90 9.60 -31.45
C GLY A 288 21.21 9.25 -30.75
N THR A 289 22.27 9.99 -31.02
CA THR A 289 23.56 9.89 -30.30
C THR A 289 23.56 10.60 -28.95
N THR A 290 22.56 11.44 -28.67
CA THR A 290 22.44 12.20 -27.43
C THR A 290 22.32 11.26 -26.23
N LEU A 291 23.20 11.40 -25.25
CA LEU A 291 23.16 10.60 -24.02
C LEU A 291 22.07 11.12 -23.08
N ARG A 292 21.49 10.26 -22.25
CA ARG A 292 20.50 10.69 -21.25
C ARG A 292 21.06 11.69 -20.26
N GLY A 293 22.33 11.54 -19.86
CA GLY A 293 23.02 12.51 -19.00
C GLY A 293 23.01 13.92 -19.56
N GLU A 294 23.09 14.07 -20.89
CA GLU A 294 23.07 15.37 -21.57
C GLU A 294 21.68 16.02 -21.57
N THR A 295 20.61 15.23 -21.43
CA THR A 295 19.24 15.75 -21.32
C THR A 295 18.86 16.19 -19.89
N VAL A 296 19.70 15.89 -18.90
CA VAL A 296 19.55 16.38 -17.52
C VAL A 296 20.29 17.71 -17.42
N SER A 297 19.76 18.73 -18.10
CA SER A 297 20.48 20.00 -18.32
C SER A 297 20.50 20.95 -17.13
N GLU A 298 19.81 20.64 -16.02
CA GLU A 298 19.81 21.48 -14.84
C GLU A 298 19.72 20.60 -13.59
N SER A 299 20.66 20.78 -12.65
CA SER A 299 20.55 20.09 -11.38
C SER A 299 19.34 20.65 -10.63
N LEU A 300 18.56 19.78 -9.99
CA LEU A 300 17.43 20.21 -9.14
C LEU A 300 17.89 21.19 -8.03
N TRP A 301 19.20 21.21 -7.75
CA TRP A 301 19.87 22.03 -6.75
C TRP A 301 20.21 23.45 -7.24
N ASP A 302 20.30 23.68 -8.55
CA ASP A 302 20.54 25.04 -9.09
C ASP A 302 19.28 25.94 -8.99
N ARG A 303 18.14 25.39 -8.55
CA ARG A 303 16.86 26.08 -8.39
C ARG A 303 16.36 26.17 -6.93
N ILE A 304 17.17 25.76 -5.95
CA ILE A 304 16.86 25.86 -4.51
C ILE A 304 17.82 26.86 -3.88
#